data_AF-C2G3K0-F1
#
_entry.id   AF-C2G3K0-F1
#
_cell.length_a   1.000
_cell.length_b   1.000
_cell.length_c   1.000
_cell.angle_alpha   90.00
_cell.angle_beta   90.00
_cell.angle_gamma   90.00
#
_symmetry.space_group_name_H-M   'P 1'
#
loop_
_entity.id
_entity.type
_entity.pdbx_description
1 polymer ?
#
loop_
_entity_poly.entity_id
_entity_poly.type
_entity_poly.pdbx_seq_one_letter_code
_entity_poly.pdbx_strand_id
1 'polypeptide(L)'
;MASIDLKWILELGDKVNAPIKNMIKGFDSVSNSVDKLSQSVKFTASEAREALENTKTHFRDLKDKIKENEEELKGLEKAYKNALPGKDKAEALEAWEAQKAKVKNLRTELKDTKDDLNTINGRLDEIKNNADQWTAVAEGINQTMKFVTNGLDFSVEIRNLTVEVQRMTNLSGKSLDDFVAKSREIGKVYGEDATKVAKTANAMTKQMGGSYEENLKLIEEGYKRGANINGNYLDQLNEYGPQFKKFGIDGATAIALIAKAGKDGIYDDKALSSLSVAGNSITEMGTAQMEALAGIGITQKDLAGKTTIEALQIISKGMEGMNAGAKQLLVADIFKDVGQDAGFSFVEGLANGIPKMEDFPAVEQAGSGFISFWTNVSTKAGQMLGDIGIYAQQMTSVF
;
A
#
# COMPACT_ATOMS: atom_id res chain seq x y z
N MET A 1 -33.02 34.31 -23.63
CA MET A 1 -33.04 33.10 -22.79
C MET A 1 -31.93 32.20 -23.29
N ALA A 2 -30.82 32.04 -22.57
CA ALA A 2 -29.94 30.90 -22.80
C ALA A 2 -30.51 29.76 -21.96
N SER A 3 -31.16 28.78 -22.60
CA SER A 3 -31.60 27.58 -21.89
C SER A 3 -30.35 26.89 -21.38
N ILE A 4 -30.22 26.76 -20.06
CA ILE A 4 -29.28 25.79 -19.49
C ILE A 4 -29.73 24.43 -20.01
N ASP A 5 -28.95 23.88 -20.94
CA ASP A 5 -29.22 22.61 -21.56
C ASP A 5 -29.09 21.52 -20.49
N LEU A 6 -30.18 20.84 -20.11
CA LEU A 6 -30.14 19.71 -19.19
C LEU A 6 -29.87 18.38 -19.93
N LYS A 7 -29.77 18.43 -21.26
CA LYS A 7 -29.59 17.25 -22.12
C LYS A 7 -28.24 16.57 -21.87
N TRP A 8 -27.21 17.34 -21.49
CA TRP A 8 -25.92 16.76 -21.10
C TRP A 8 -26.01 15.87 -19.84
N ILE A 9 -26.92 16.16 -18.90
CA ILE A 9 -27.17 15.34 -17.69
C ILE A 9 -27.80 13.99 -18.07
N LEU A 10 -28.73 14.01 -19.03
CA LEU A 10 -29.36 12.80 -19.58
C LEU A 10 -28.36 11.97 -20.39
N GLU A 11 -27.56 12.61 -21.25
CA GLU A 11 -26.51 11.96 -22.03
C GLU A 11 -25.38 11.36 -21.17
N LEU A 12 -25.09 11.95 -20.00
CA LEU A 12 -24.16 11.38 -19.03
C LEU A 12 -24.74 10.18 -18.29
N GLY A 13 -26.05 10.18 -18.01
CA GLY A 13 -26.73 9.11 -17.28
C GLY A 13 -26.60 7.75 -17.96
N ASP A 14 -26.81 7.69 -19.28
CA ASP A 14 -26.70 6.45 -20.04
C ASP A 14 -25.24 6.00 -20.23
N LYS A 15 -24.32 6.97 -20.37
CA LYS A 15 -22.87 6.73 -20.49
C LYS A 15 -22.21 6.23 -19.21
N VAL A 16 -22.91 6.26 -18.06
CA VAL A 16 -22.41 5.80 -16.76
C VAL A 16 -23.21 4.61 -16.19
N ASN A 17 -24.53 4.56 -16.39
CA ASN A 17 -25.32 3.42 -15.91
C ASN A 17 -25.02 2.12 -16.66
N ALA A 18 -24.81 2.18 -17.98
CA ALA A 18 -24.52 1.00 -18.80
C ALA A 18 -23.19 0.33 -18.40
N PRO A 19 -22.08 1.06 -18.25
CA PRO A 19 -20.89 0.63 -17.53
C PRO A 19 -21.14 -0.15 -16.26
N ILE A 20 -21.70 0.49 -15.22
CA ILE A 20 -21.84 -0.10 -13.90
C ILE A 20 -22.68 -1.39 -13.96
N LYS A 21 -23.76 -1.39 -14.74
CA LYS A 21 -24.58 -2.59 -14.96
C LYS A 21 -23.80 -3.71 -15.65
N ASN A 22 -22.95 -3.39 -16.62
CA ASN A 22 -22.09 -4.37 -17.30
C ASN A 22 -20.96 -4.86 -16.41
N MET A 23 -20.49 -4.05 -15.47
CA MET A 23 -19.58 -4.47 -14.41
C MET A 23 -20.30 -5.49 -13.54
N ILE A 24 -21.38 -5.12 -12.85
CA ILE A 24 -22.14 -6.00 -11.95
C ILE A 24 -22.51 -7.33 -12.62
N LYS A 25 -22.89 -7.33 -13.91
CA LYS A 25 -23.12 -8.57 -14.66
C LYS A 25 -21.87 -9.42 -14.89
N GLY A 26 -20.72 -8.82 -15.17
CA GLY A 26 -19.44 -9.52 -15.27
C GLY A 26 -19.04 -10.12 -13.92
N PHE A 27 -19.26 -9.39 -12.83
CA PHE A 27 -19.12 -9.90 -11.46
C PHE A 27 -20.00 -11.12 -11.21
N ASP A 28 -21.28 -11.05 -11.57
CA ASP A 28 -22.22 -12.17 -11.42
C ASP A 28 -21.78 -13.38 -12.24
N SER A 29 -21.27 -13.17 -13.46
CA SER A 29 -20.77 -14.25 -14.30
C SER A 29 -19.56 -14.95 -13.68
N VAL A 30 -18.59 -14.20 -13.13
CA VAL A 30 -17.40 -14.76 -12.50
C VAL A 30 -17.71 -15.37 -11.13
N SER A 31 -18.56 -14.73 -10.33
CA SER A 31 -18.98 -15.24 -9.01
C SER A 31 -19.79 -16.53 -9.14
N ASN A 32 -20.78 -16.57 -10.04
CA ASN A 32 -21.67 -17.73 -10.22
C ASN A 32 -20.97 -18.91 -10.91
N SER A 33 -19.90 -18.68 -11.67
CA SER A 33 -19.12 -19.76 -12.29
C SER A 33 -18.24 -20.50 -11.28
N VAL A 34 -18.15 -20.02 -10.03
CA VAL A 34 -17.13 -20.49 -9.10
C VAL A 34 -17.65 -20.68 -7.66
N ASP A 35 -18.53 -21.67 -7.49
CA ASP A 35 -18.89 -22.22 -6.17
C ASP A 35 -17.65 -22.72 -5.38
N LYS A 36 -16.54 -23.01 -6.07
CA LYS A 36 -15.28 -23.53 -5.52
C LYS A 36 -14.23 -22.47 -5.10
N LEU A 37 -14.52 -21.16 -5.19
CA LEU A 37 -13.57 -20.13 -4.72
C LEU A 37 -13.28 -20.28 -3.22
N SER A 38 -12.05 -19.97 -2.82
CA SER A 38 -11.72 -19.73 -1.41
C SER A 38 -12.55 -18.56 -0.83
N GLN A 39 -12.69 -18.52 0.50
CA GLN A 39 -13.48 -17.48 1.17
C GLN A 39 -12.92 -16.07 0.95
N SER A 40 -11.59 -15.91 0.92
CA SER A 40 -10.94 -14.61 0.69
C SER A 40 -11.35 -14.00 -0.64
N VAL A 41 -11.51 -14.84 -1.64
CA VAL A 41 -11.85 -14.42 -2.99
C VAL A 41 -13.32 -14.01 -3.12
N LYS A 42 -14.21 -14.85 -2.58
CA LYS A 42 -15.65 -14.53 -2.51
C LYS A 42 -15.87 -13.22 -1.79
N PHE A 43 -15.10 -12.99 -0.73
CA PHE A 43 -15.15 -11.78 0.06
C PHE A 43 -14.72 -10.54 -0.75
N THR A 44 -13.53 -10.55 -1.38
CA THR A 44 -13.08 -9.39 -2.16
C THR A 44 -13.99 -9.11 -3.36
N ALA A 45 -14.53 -10.16 -4.00
CA ALA A 45 -15.52 -10.00 -5.06
C ALA A 45 -16.83 -9.36 -4.53
N SER A 46 -17.26 -9.74 -3.33
CA SER A 46 -18.42 -9.14 -2.65
C SER A 46 -18.17 -7.67 -2.30
N GLU A 47 -17.02 -7.33 -1.72
CA GLU A 47 -16.63 -5.93 -1.42
C GLU A 47 -16.68 -5.07 -2.68
N ALA A 48 -16.11 -5.57 -3.78
CA ALA A 48 -16.10 -4.87 -5.04
C ALA A 48 -17.52 -4.72 -5.65
N ARG A 49 -18.39 -5.72 -5.50
CA ARG A 49 -19.80 -5.62 -5.92
C ARG A 49 -20.56 -4.56 -5.13
N GLU A 50 -20.43 -4.60 -3.81
CA GLU A 50 -21.10 -3.67 -2.90
C GLU A 50 -20.63 -2.23 -3.15
N ALA A 51 -19.32 -2.02 -3.29
CA ALA A 51 -18.76 -0.73 -3.62
C ALA A 51 -19.32 -0.18 -4.94
N LEU A 52 -19.46 -1.01 -5.99
CA LEU A 52 -20.04 -0.58 -7.26
C LEU A 52 -21.54 -0.24 -7.21
N GLU A 53 -22.34 -1.01 -6.47
CA GLU A 53 -23.77 -0.66 -6.26
C GLU A 53 -23.91 0.63 -5.45
N ASN A 54 -23.02 0.85 -4.47
CA ASN A 54 -22.96 2.11 -3.73
C ASN A 54 -22.54 3.27 -4.64
N THR A 55 -21.52 3.13 -5.48
CA THR A 55 -21.11 4.14 -6.46
C THR A 55 -22.23 4.46 -7.45
N LYS A 56 -23.00 3.46 -7.88
CA LYS A 56 -24.17 3.65 -8.76
C LYS A 56 -25.27 4.46 -8.10
N THR A 57 -25.57 4.16 -6.85
CA THR A 57 -26.56 4.91 -6.06
C THR A 57 -26.07 6.34 -5.88
N HIS A 58 -24.81 6.49 -5.50
CA HIS A 58 -24.17 7.77 -5.31
C HIS A 58 -24.16 8.65 -6.59
N PHE A 59 -23.86 8.06 -7.75
CA PHE A 59 -23.94 8.76 -9.03
C PHE A 59 -25.35 9.27 -9.34
N ARG A 60 -26.39 8.49 -9.01
CA ARG A 60 -27.78 8.96 -9.16
C ARG A 60 -28.06 10.14 -8.23
N ASP A 61 -27.60 10.07 -6.99
CA ASP A 61 -27.79 11.16 -6.02
C ASP A 61 -27.08 12.44 -6.46
N LEU A 62 -25.86 12.35 -7.01
CA LEU A 62 -25.16 13.50 -7.58
C LEU A 62 -25.92 14.10 -8.76
N LYS A 63 -26.44 13.25 -9.64
CA LYS A 63 -27.25 13.68 -10.79
C LYS A 63 -28.48 14.47 -10.33
N ASP A 64 -29.17 13.97 -9.31
CA ASP A 64 -30.37 14.61 -8.76
C ASP A 64 -30.02 15.92 -8.05
N LYS A 65 -28.95 15.95 -7.24
CA LYS A 65 -28.43 17.18 -6.61
C LYS A 65 -28.03 18.24 -7.64
N ILE A 66 -27.34 17.87 -8.72
CA ILE A 66 -26.97 18.82 -9.77
C ILE A 66 -28.22 19.41 -10.41
N LYS A 67 -29.22 18.58 -10.69
CA LYS A 67 -30.49 19.05 -11.25
C LYS A 67 -31.18 20.05 -10.33
N GLU A 68 -31.31 19.74 -9.04
CA GLU A 68 -31.89 20.64 -8.03
C GLU A 68 -31.13 21.97 -7.94
N ASN A 69 -29.79 21.90 -7.87
CA ASN A 69 -28.95 23.09 -7.73
C ASN A 69 -28.95 23.97 -9.01
N GLU A 70 -29.10 23.37 -10.18
CA GLU A 70 -29.28 24.09 -11.45
C GLU A 70 -30.67 24.75 -11.58
N GLU A 71 -31.72 24.14 -11.02
CA GLU A 71 -33.05 24.75 -10.91
C GLU A 71 -33.03 25.94 -9.95
N GLU A 72 -32.39 25.80 -8.79
CA GLU A 72 -32.17 26.90 -7.83
C GLU A 72 -31.34 28.04 -8.45
N LEU A 73 -30.26 27.69 -9.18
CA LEU A 73 -29.43 28.67 -9.88
C LEU A 73 -30.24 29.51 -10.88
N LYS A 74 -31.22 28.92 -11.58
CA LYS A 74 -32.15 29.65 -12.47
C LYS A 74 -33.05 30.60 -11.69
N GLY A 75 -33.54 30.17 -10.52
CA GLY A 75 -34.33 30.99 -9.61
C GLY A 75 -33.56 32.23 -9.16
N LEU A 76 -32.32 32.04 -8.69
CA LEU A 76 -31.42 33.10 -8.25
C LEU A 76 -31.00 34.02 -9.40
N GLU A 77 -30.75 33.48 -10.60
CA GLU A 77 -30.47 34.30 -11.80
C GLU A 77 -31.63 35.23 -12.11
N LYS A 78 -32.88 34.74 -12.01
CA LYS A 78 -34.09 35.54 -12.23
C LYS A 78 -34.25 36.60 -11.13
N ALA A 79 -34.00 36.25 -9.86
CA ALA A 79 -34.03 37.18 -8.75
C ALA A 79 -33.00 38.32 -8.93
N TYR A 80 -31.75 37.97 -9.26
CA TYR A 80 -30.68 38.93 -9.56
C TYR A 80 -31.04 39.88 -10.73
N LYS A 81 -31.63 39.36 -11.82
CA LYS A 81 -32.05 40.18 -12.97
C LYS A 81 -33.17 41.16 -12.61
N ASN A 82 -34.05 40.78 -11.69
CA ASN A 82 -35.21 41.57 -11.28
C ASN A 82 -34.92 42.47 -10.06
N ALA A 83 -33.76 42.33 -9.41
CA ALA A 83 -33.40 43.08 -8.22
C ALA A 83 -33.16 44.57 -8.53
N LEU A 84 -33.64 45.43 -7.62
CA LEU A 84 -33.44 46.87 -7.69
C LEU A 84 -31.95 47.23 -7.49
N PRO A 85 -31.42 48.26 -8.16
CA PRO A 85 -30.05 48.71 -7.98
C PRO A 85 -29.74 49.05 -6.51
N GLY A 86 -28.54 48.68 -6.04
CA GLY A 86 -28.11 48.91 -4.65
C GLY A 86 -27.87 47.61 -3.91
N LYS A 87 -28.19 47.60 -2.61
CA LYS A 87 -27.90 46.47 -1.70
C LYS A 87 -28.58 45.17 -2.15
N ASP A 88 -29.85 45.22 -2.54
CA ASP A 88 -30.62 44.05 -2.97
C ASP A 88 -30.01 43.33 -4.18
N LYS A 89 -29.47 44.09 -5.14
CA LYS A 89 -28.81 43.51 -6.33
C LYS A 89 -27.44 42.93 -6.02
N ALA A 90 -26.72 43.49 -5.04
CA ALA A 90 -25.45 42.96 -4.59
C ALA A 90 -25.64 41.62 -3.84
N GLU A 91 -26.63 41.53 -2.94
CA GLU A 91 -26.96 40.29 -2.22
C GLU A 91 -27.46 39.20 -3.18
N ALA A 92 -28.31 39.56 -4.15
CA ALA A 92 -28.77 38.60 -5.17
C ALA A 92 -27.63 38.12 -6.10
N LEU A 93 -26.63 38.96 -6.38
CA LEU A 93 -25.44 38.59 -7.14
C LEU A 93 -24.55 37.61 -6.37
N GLU A 94 -24.34 37.88 -5.08
CA GLU A 94 -23.54 37.01 -4.20
C GLU A 94 -24.15 35.62 -4.08
N ALA A 95 -25.46 35.53 -3.80
CA ALA A 95 -26.17 34.26 -3.74
C ALA A 95 -26.11 33.49 -5.08
N TRP A 96 -26.25 34.19 -6.20
CA TRP A 96 -26.17 33.58 -7.53
C TRP A 96 -24.77 33.03 -7.85
N GLU A 97 -23.70 33.79 -7.56
CA GLU A 97 -22.33 33.33 -7.79
C GLU A 97 -21.92 32.19 -6.84
N ALA A 98 -22.37 32.22 -5.57
CA ALA A 98 -22.17 31.12 -4.64
C ALA A 98 -22.83 29.82 -5.13
N GLN A 99 -24.09 29.90 -5.57
CA GLN A 99 -24.79 28.75 -6.13
C GLN A 99 -24.15 28.26 -7.43
N LYS A 100 -23.65 29.17 -8.27
CA LYS A 100 -22.94 28.83 -9.51
C LYS A 100 -21.63 28.09 -9.23
N ALA A 101 -20.89 28.50 -8.19
CA ALA A 101 -19.70 27.79 -7.74
C ALA A 101 -20.05 26.37 -7.24
N LYS A 102 -21.14 26.22 -6.48
CA LYS A 102 -21.65 24.92 -6.03
C LYS A 102 -21.99 23.99 -7.19
N VAL A 103 -22.74 24.47 -8.19
CA VAL A 103 -23.05 23.71 -9.41
C VAL A 103 -21.78 23.32 -10.15
N LYS A 104 -20.80 24.22 -10.28
CA LYS A 104 -19.51 23.93 -10.92
C LYS A 104 -18.75 22.82 -10.21
N ASN A 105 -18.71 22.83 -8.88
CA ASN A 105 -18.02 21.81 -8.09
C ASN A 105 -18.67 20.44 -8.25
N LEU A 106 -20.01 20.36 -8.11
CA LEU A 106 -20.76 19.11 -8.32
C LEU A 106 -20.58 18.56 -9.74
N ARG A 107 -20.46 19.42 -10.75
CA ARG A 107 -20.18 19.01 -12.15
C ARG A 107 -18.79 18.42 -12.32
N THR A 108 -17.77 19.01 -11.68
CA THR A 108 -16.40 18.48 -11.69
C THR A 108 -16.37 17.10 -11.03
N GLU A 109 -16.99 16.96 -9.86
CA GLU A 109 -17.09 15.70 -9.12
C GLU A 109 -17.81 14.59 -9.91
N LEU A 110 -18.91 14.93 -10.60
CA LEU A 110 -19.59 14.00 -11.50
C LEU A 110 -18.71 13.54 -12.66
N LYS A 111 -17.88 14.45 -13.19
CA LYS A 111 -16.94 14.15 -14.27
C LYS A 111 -15.82 13.22 -13.78
N ASP A 112 -15.23 13.52 -12.63
CA ASP A 112 -14.15 12.72 -12.05
C ASP A 112 -14.65 11.30 -11.72
N THR A 113 -15.85 11.20 -11.11
CA THR A 113 -16.54 9.91 -10.89
C THR A 113 -16.72 9.13 -12.19
N LYS A 114 -17.05 9.80 -13.30
CA LYS A 114 -17.20 9.15 -14.60
C LYS A 114 -15.86 8.67 -15.17
N ASP A 115 -14.81 9.47 -15.06
CA ASP A 115 -13.49 9.12 -15.58
C ASP A 115 -12.90 7.91 -14.81
N ASP A 116 -13.13 7.85 -13.50
CA ASP A 116 -12.77 6.69 -12.69
C ASP A 116 -13.60 5.45 -13.04
N LEU A 117 -14.91 5.59 -13.27
CA LEU A 117 -15.75 4.48 -13.73
C LEU A 117 -15.33 3.95 -15.11
N ASN A 118 -14.90 4.82 -16.03
CA ASN A 118 -14.33 4.40 -17.31
C ASN A 118 -13.03 3.61 -17.12
N THR A 119 -12.19 4.01 -16.18
CA THR A 119 -10.97 3.29 -15.81
C THR A 119 -11.29 1.90 -15.25
N ILE A 120 -12.32 1.77 -14.42
CA ILE A 120 -12.77 0.46 -13.91
C ILE A 120 -13.34 -0.41 -15.05
N ASN A 121 -14.14 0.16 -15.97
CA ASN A 121 -14.65 -0.59 -17.13
C ASN A 121 -13.53 -1.14 -18.00
N GLY A 122 -12.53 -0.32 -18.34
CA GLY A 122 -11.42 -0.75 -19.19
C GLY A 122 -10.72 -1.99 -18.62
N ARG A 123 -10.49 -1.98 -17.29
CA ARG A 123 -9.92 -3.14 -16.57
C ARG A 123 -10.85 -4.36 -16.54
N LEU A 124 -12.17 -4.16 -16.52
CA LEU A 124 -13.14 -5.26 -16.54
C LEU A 124 -13.30 -5.88 -17.93
N ASP A 125 -13.16 -5.10 -19.00
CA ASP A 125 -13.20 -5.62 -20.37
C ASP A 125 -11.97 -6.51 -20.65
N GLU A 126 -10.80 -6.18 -20.10
CA GLU A 126 -9.61 -7.06 -20.11
C GLU A 126 -9.86 -8.42 -19.43
N ILE A 127 -10.77 -8.45 -18.44
CA ILE A 127 -11.07 -9.66 -17.65
C ILE A 127 -12.13 -10.54 -18.30
N LYS A 128 -13.17 -9.94 -18.87
CA LYS A 128 -14.17 -10.68 -19.65
C LYS A 128 -13.51 -11.47 -20.77
N ASN A 129 -12.46 -10.91 -21.38
CA ASN A 129 -11.74 -11.55 -22.47
C ASN A 129 -10.80 -12.68 -22.02
N ASN A 130 -10.58 -12.86 -20.70
CA ASN A 130 -9.68 -13.87 -20.13
C ASN A 130 -10.37 -14.74 -19.05
N ALA A 131 -11.70 -14.86 -19.10
CA ALA A 131 -12.51 -15.50 -18.05
C ALA A 131 -12.08 -16.95 -17.74
N ASP A 132 -11.68 -17.73 -18.75
CA ASP A 132 -11.26 -19.13 -18.60
C ASP A 132 -9.95 -19.32 -17.81
N GLN A 133 -9.12 -18.27 -17.73
CA GLN A 133 -7.87 -18.32 -16.97
C GLN A 133 -8.10 -18.15 -15.46
N TRP A 134 -9.23 -17.56 -15.06
CA TRP A 134 -9.49 -17.20 -13.66
C TRP A 134 -10.06 -18.35 -12.82
N THR A 135 -10.76 -19.29 -13.43
CA THR A 135 -11.28 -20.51 -12.76
C THR A 135 -10.15 -21.40 -12.25
N ALA A 136 -9.02 -21.47 -12.95
CA ALA A 136 -7.84 -22.24 -12.51
C ALA A 136 -7.06 -21.55 -11.38
N VAL A 137 -7.10 -20.21 -11.31
CA VAL A 137 -6.39 -19.38 -10.32
C VAL A 137 -7.06 -19.43 -8.94
N ALA A 138 -8.37 -19.69 -8.91
CA ALA A 138 -9.21 -19.79 -7.73
C ALA A 138 -8.86 -20.92 -6.74
N GLU A 139 -8.39 -22.06 -7.28
CA GLU A 139 -8.24 -23.30 -6.51
C GLU A 139 -7.02 -23.28 -5.57
N GLY A 140 -6.03 -22.40 -5.82
CA GLY A 140 -4.79 -22.36 -5.04
C GLY A 140 -4.80 -21.42 -3.82
N ILE A 141 -5.89 -20.71 -3.53
CA ILE A 141 -5.87 -19.60 -2.57
C ILE A 141 -6.04 -20.07 -1.13
N ASN A 142 -5.20 -19.53 -0.24
CA ASN A 142 -5.22 -19.85 1.19
C ASN A 142 -6.48 -19.29 1.89
N GLN A 143 -7.17 -20.14 2.66
CA GLN A 143 -8.51 -19.86 3.23
C GLN A 143 -8.48 -19.18 4.61
N THR A 144 -7.31 -18.96 5.20
CA THR A 144 -7.15 -18.51 6.60
C THR A 144 -7.40 -17.03 6.86
N MET A 145 -7.76 -16.25 5.84
CA MET A 145 -8.03 -14.82 5.97
C MET A 145 -9.36 -14.57 6.71
N LYS A 146 -9.29 -13.90 7.87
CA LYS A 146 -10.49 -13.48 8.62
C LYS A 146 -10.95 -12.10 8.16
N PHE A 147 -12.25 -11.95 7.90
CA PHE A 147 -12.84 -10.69 7.49
C PHE A 147 -14.15 -10.41 8.24
N VAL A 148 -14.46 -9.14 8.46
CA VAL A 148 -15.71 -8.62 9.06
C VAL A 148 -16.34 -7.67 8.05
N THR A 149 -17.65 -7.76 7.76
CA THR A 149 -18.33 -6.84 6.80
C THR A 149 -19.76 -6.44 7.13
N ASN A 150 -20.01 -5.14 6.89
CA ASN A 150 -21.16 -4.52 6.19
C ASN A 150 -20.63 -3.36 5.29
N GLY A 151 -21.27 -2.96 4.19
CA GLY A 151 -20.71 -2.01 3.19
C GLY A 151 -20.47 -0.56 3.58
N LEU A 152 -21.08 -0.09 4.67
CA LEU A 152 -20.72 1.20 5.27
C LEU A 152 -19.32 1.15 5.89
N ASP A 153 -18.94 0.01 6.46
CA ASP A 153 -17.65 -0.19 7.11
C ASP A 153 -16.51 -0.17 6.07
N PHE A 154 -16.76 -0.69 4.87
CA PHE A 154 -15.78 -0.73 3.79
C PHE A 154 -15.31 0.67 3.35
N SER A 155 -16.24 1.58 3.06
CA SER A 155 -15.90 2.93 2.61
C SER A 155 -15.20 3.74 3.72
N VAL A 156 -15.60 3.50 4.97
CA VAL A 156 -14.96 4.08 6.15
C VAL A 156 -13.53 3.56 6.32
N GLU A 157 -13.29 2.26 6.12
CA GLU A 157 -11.96 1.66 6.17
C GLU A 157 -11.02 2.27 5.12
N ILE A 158 -11.48 2.38 3.86
CA ILE A 158 -10.69 3.02 2.78
C ILE A 158 -10.35 4.44 3.17
N ARG A 159 -11.36 5.21 3.62
CA ARG A 159 -11.18 6.61 4.01
C ARG A 159 -10.21 6.75 5.19
N ASN A 160 -10.31 5.89 6.20
CA ASN A 160 -9.41 5.90 7.34
C ASN A 160 -7.96 5.65 6.90
N LEU A 161 -7.74 4.65 6.04
CA LEU A 161 -6.44 4.38 5.45
C LEU A 161 -5.94 5.57 4.62
N THR A 162 -6.78 6.16 3.77
CA THR A 162 -6.44 7.35 2.97
C THR A 162 -6.02 8.52 3.86
N VAL A 163 -6.78 8.82 4.91
CA VAL A 163 -6.47 9.89 5.86
C VAL A 163 -5.16 9.59 6.60
N GLU A 164 -4.92 8.34 6.99
CA GLU A 164 -3.69 7.94 7.67
C GLU A 164 -2.47 8.07 6.74
N VAL A 165 -2.57 7.57 5.51
CA VAL A 165 -1.54 7.74 4.47
C VAL A 165 -1.27 9.22 4.22
N GLN A 166 -2.31 10.03 4.04
CA GLN A 166 -2.16 11.46 3.83
C GLN A 166 -1.42 12.13 5.00
N ARG A 167 -1.78 11.79 6.25
CA ARG A 167 -1.14 12.34 7.46
C ARG A 167 0.34 12.00 7.55
N MET A 168 0.75 10.79 7.16
CA MET A 168 2.15 10.37 7.30
C MET A 168 3.01 10.70 6.08
N THR A 169 2.42 10.85 4.89
CA THR A 169 3.16 11.04 3.63
C THR A 169 3.06 12.44 3.04
N ASN A 170 2.03 13.21 3.39
CA ASN A 170 1.58 14.45 2.73
C ASN A 170 1.21 14.28 1.23
N LEU A 171 0.96 13.05 0.77
CA LEU A 171 0.46 12.81 -0.58
C LEU A 171 -0.96 13.35 -0.76
N SER A 172 -1.33 13.68 -2.00
CA SER A 172 -2.66 14.13 -2.37
C SER A 172 -3.02 13.74 -3.81
N GLY A 173 -4.32 13.70 -4.10
CA GLY A 173 -4.84 13.30 -5.40
C GLY A 173 -4.34 11.91 -5.82
N LYS A 174 -4.06 11.75 -7.11
CA LYS A 174 -3.73 10.44 -7.69
C LYS A 174 -2.59 9.68 -6.99
N SER A 175 -1.55 10.38 -6.52
CA SER A 175 -0.42 9.71 -5.85
C SER A 175 -0.79 9.15 -4.48
N LEU A 176 -1.69 9.83 -3.74
CA LEU A 176 -2.30 9.31 -2.52
C LEU A 176 -3.15 8.08 -2.85
N ASP A 177 -3.95 8.15 -3.90
CA ASP A 177 -4.85 7.07 -4.27
C ASP A 177 -4.14 5.81 -4.72
N ASP A 178 -3.10 5.96 -5.55
CA ASP A 178 -2.25 4.86 -6.00
C ASP A 178 -1.52 4.21 -4.80
N PHE A 179 -1.05 5.01 -3.84
CA PHE A 179 -0.40 4.50 -2.63
C PHE A 179 -1.36 3.69 -1.76
N VAL A 180 -2.57 4.20 -1.53
CA VAL A 180 -3.63 3.51 -0.78
C VAL A 180 -4.02 2.21 -1.47
N ALA A 181 -4.23 2.26 -2.80
CA ALA A 181 -4.59 1.09 -3.60
C ALA A 181 -3.52 0.01 -3.52
N LYS A 182 -2.23 0.36 -3.70
CA LYS A 182 -1.16 -0.63 -3.65
C LYS A 182 -0.92 -1.19 -2.24
N SER A 183 -1.10 -0.37 -1.20
CA SER A 183 -1.01 -0.84 0.20
C SER A 183 -2.12 -1.85 0.53
N ARG A 184 -3.37 -1.58 0.09
CA ARG A 184 -4.49 -2.51 0.22
C ARG A 184 -4.28 -3.78 -0.59
N GLU A 185 -3.75 -3.65 -1.80
CA GLU A 185 -3.44 -4.78 -2.67
C GLU A 185 -2.47 -5.76 -1.97
N ILE A 186 -1.34 -5.27 -1.49
CA ILE A 186 -0.36 -6.08 -0.74
C ILE A 186 -1.01 -6.69 0.49
N GLY A 187 -1.77 -5.90 1.27
CA GLY A 187 -2.47 -6.38 2.46
C GLY A 187 -3.43 -7.53 2.18
N LYS A 188 -4.26 -7.42 1.15
CA LYS A 188 -5.23 -8.47 0.78
C LYS A 188 -4.56 -9.70 0.18
N VAL A 189 -3.48 -9.54 -0.60
CA VAL A 189 -2.77 -10.66 -1.22
C VAL A 189 -2.00 -11.48 -0.19
N TYR A 190 -1.30 -10.82 0.74
CA TYR A 190 -0.38 -11.48 1.68
C TYR A 190 -0.92 -11.64 3.09
N GLY A 191 -2.14 -11.17 3.37
CA GLY A 191 -2.79 -11.35 4.67
C GLY A 191 -2.36 -10.36 5.74
N GLU A 192 -2.06 -9.15 5.31
CA GLU A 192 -1.44 -8.11 6.14
C GLU A 192 -2.36 -6.91 6.29
N ASP A 193 -2.16 -6.18 7.39
CA ASP A 193 -2.85 -4.91 7.61
C ASP A 193 -2.33 -3.86 6.61
N ALA A 194 -3.24 -3.28 5.82
CA ALA A 194 -2.88 -2.30 4.80
C ALA A 194 -2.26 -1.02 5.38
N THR A 195 -2.67 -0.60 6.58
CA THR A 195 -2.05 0.49 7.33
C THR A 195 -0.62 0.11 7.75
N LYS A 196 -0.37 -1.13 8.16
CA LYS A 196 0.98 -1.63 8.48
C LYS A 196 1.89 -1.64 7.26
N VAL A 197 1.41 -2.10 6.11
CA VAL A 197 2.12 -2.01 4.82
C VAL A 197 2.47 -0.56 4.50
N ALA A 198 1.47 0.31 4.56
CA ALA A 198 1.61 1.74 4.28
C ALA A 198 2.64 2.43 5.19
N LYS A 199 2.60 2.15 6.50
CA LYS A 199 3.56 2.66 7.49
C LYS A 199 4.98 2.17 7.21
N THR A 200 5.13 0.90 6.84
CA THR A 200 6.42 0.31 6.52
C THR A 200 7.04 0.95 5.28
N ALA A 201 6.26 1.13 4.21
CA ALA A 201 6.72 1.82 3.01
C ALA A 201 7.11 3.28 3.30
N ASN A 202 6.35 3.98 4.15
CA ASN A 202 6.72 5.32 4.59
C ASN A 202 8.02 5.31 5.42
N ALA A 203 8.18 4.38 6.37
CA ALA A 203 9.38 4.24 7.17
C ALA A 203 10.62 3.98 6.30
N MET A 204 10.54 3.04 5.36
CA MET A 204 11.60 2.78 4.37
C MET A 204 11.94 4.04 3.56
N THR A 205 10.92 4.76 3.09
CA THR A 205 11.12 6.01 2.32
C THR A 205 11.86 7.07 3.15
N LYS A 206 11.48 7.27 4.41
CA LYS A 206 12.13 8.27 5.28
C LYS A 206 13.52 7.86 5.73
N GLN A 207 13.72 6.58 6.02
CA GLN A 207 14.95 6.09 6.62
C GLN A 207 15.97 5.73 5.55
N MET A 208 15.57 4.99 4.52
CA MET A 208 16.46 4.40 3.51
C MET A 208 16.46 5.17 2.18
N GLY A 209 15.43 5.98 1.91
CA GLY A 209 15.28 6.74 0.68
C GLY A 209 14.42 6.02 -0.37
N GLY A 210 14.55 6.41 -1.63
CA GLY A 210 13.67 5.98 -2.71
C GLY A 210 12.30 6.68 -2.67
N SER A 211 11.45 6.35 -3.63
CA SER A 211 10.06 6.79 -3.68
C SER A 211 9.15 5.82 -2.91
N TYR A 212 7.98 6.33 -2.54
CA TYR A 212 6.92 5.53 -1.94
C TYR A 212 6.50 4.34 -2.82
N GLU A 213 6.41 4.55 -4.13
CA GLU A 213 6.04 3.50 -5.09
C GLU A 213 7.11 2.41 -5.18
N GLU A 214 8.39 2.80 -5.24
CA GLU A 214 9.51 1.85 -5.24
C GLU A 214 9.53 1.01 -3.96
N ASN A 215 9.32 1.64 -2.80
CA ASN A 215 9.32 0.92 -1.53
C ASN A 215 8.11 -0.02 -1.37
N LEU A 216 6.92 0.34 -1.87
CA LEU A 216 5.78 -0.58 -1.90
C LEU A 216 6.04 -1.79 -2.81
N LYS A 217 6.60 -1.58 -4.01
CA LYS A 217 7.01 -2.67 -4.90
C LYS A 217 8.07 -3.55 -4.26
N LEU A 218 9.02 -2.94 -3.55
CA LEU A 218 10.09 -3.65 -2.89
C LEU A 218 9.58 -4.51 -1.72
N ILE A 219 8.62 -4.01 -0.94
CA ILE A 219 7.91 -4.80 0.07
C ILE A 219 7.19 -6.00 -0.56
N GLU A 220 6.46 -5.77 -1.65
CA GLU A 220 5.78 -6.84 -2.40
C GLU A 220 6.77 -7.91 -2.89
N GLU A 221 7.90 -7.51 -3.47
CA GLU A 221 8.96 -8.43 -3.89
C GLU A 221 9.55 -9.22 -2.71
N GLY A 222 9.63 -8.63 -1.52
CA GLY A 222 10.03 -9.33 -0.31
C GLY A 222 9.08 -10.47 0.04
N TYR A 223 7.77 -10.25 -0.02
CA TYR A 223 6.79 -11.32 0.18
C TYR A 223 6.99 -12.46 -0.84
N LYS A 224 7.11 -12.13 -2.13
CA LYS A 224 7.32 -13.13 -3.19
C LYS A 224 8.58 -13.96 -3.00
N ARG A 225 9.61 -13.38 -2.39
CA ARG A 225 10.90 -14.06 -2.15
C ARG A 225 10.97 -14.77 -0.81
N GLY A 226 9.90 -14.71 0.00
CA GLY A 226 9.79 -15.42 1.27
C GLY A 226 10.34 -14.64 2.47
N ALA A 227 10.35 -13.31 2.42
CA ALA A 227 10.76 -12.51 3.56
C ALA A 227 9.81 -12.68 4.77
N ASN A 228 8.55 -13.08 4.56
CA ASN A 228 7.58 -13.31 5.64
C ASN A 228 7.49 -14.77 6.12
N ILE A 229 8.52 -15.60 5.89
CA ILE A 229 8.53 -16.99 6.41
C ILE A 229 8.33 -17.03 7.94
N ASN A 230 8.91 -16.07 8.67
CA ASN A 230 8.80 -15.97 10.13
C ASN A 230 7.54 -15.22 10.61
N GLY A 231 6.73 -14.65 9.71
CA GLY A 231 5.47 -13.96 10.04
C GLY A 231 5.62 -12.55 10.64
N ASN A 232 6.83 -11.99 10.66
CA ASN A 232 7.17 -10.71 11.28
C ASN A 232 7.92 -9.77 10.30
N TYR A 233 7.79 -9.98 8.98
CA TYR A 233 8.58 -9.28 7.96
C TYR A 233 8.50 -7.75 8.05
N LEU A 234 7.29 -7.20 8.09
CA LEU A 234 7.10 -5.75 8.17
C LEU A 234 7.62 -5.19 9.50
N ASP A 235 7.52 -5.96 10.58
CA ASP A 235 8.03 -5.54 11.89
C ASP A 235 9.56 -5.42 11.85
N GLN A 236 10.24 -6.40 11.26
CA GLN A 236 11.69 -6.37 11.06
C GLN A 236 12.13 -5.16 10.23
N LEU A 237 11.42 -4.83 9.14
CA LEU A 237 11.74 -3.63 8.35
C LEU A 237 11.57 -2.32 9.14
N ASN A 238 10.54 -2.24 9.99
CA ASN A 238 10.29 -1.04 10.81
C ASN A 238 11.29 -0.90 11.95
N GLU A 239 11.66 -2.01 12.59
CA GLU A 239 12.57 -2.05 13.74
C GLU A 239 14.02 -1.76 13.33
N TYR A 240 14.49 -2.42 12.28
CA TYR A 240 15.88 -2.39 11.86
C TYR A 240 16.19 -1.31 10.81
N GLY A 241 15.17 -0.64 10.26
CA GLY A 241 15.33 0.38 9.22
C GLY A 241 16.38 1.48 9.48
N PRO A 242 16.45 2.09 10.69
CA PRO A 242 17.48 3.10 10.99
C PRO A 242 18.89 2.50 11.00
N GLN A 243 19.00 1.23 11.39
CA GLN A 243 20.26 0.51 11.56
C GLN A 243 20.80 0.05 10.21
N PHE A 244 19.94 -0.39 9.28
CA PHE A 244 20.36 -0.74 7.92
C PHE A 244 21.11 0.39 7.24
N LYS A 245 20.57 1.62 7.30
CA LYS A 245 21.26 2.79 6.74
C LYS A 245 22.58 3.07 7.44
N LYS A 246 22.63 2.99 8.78
CA LYS A 246 23.87 3.15 9.55
C LYS A 246 24.92 2.13 9.11
N PHE A 247 24.51 0.91 8.80
CA PHE A 247 25.41 -0.20 8.49
C PHE A 247 25.79 -0.33 7.01
N GLY A 248 25.27 0.54 6.14
CA GLY A 248 25.50 0.48 4.70
C GLY A 248 24.65 -0.58 3.98
N ILE A 249 23.51 -0.96 4.56
CA ILE A 249 22.56 -1.92 4.00
C ILE A 249 21.40 -1.14 3.38
N ASP A 250 21.16 -1.33 2.08
CA ASP A 250 20.01 -0.76 1.39
C ASP A 250 18.74 -1.62 1.57
N GLY A 251 17.59 -1.11 1.11
CA GLY A 251 16.30 -1.78 1.32
C GLY A 251 16.22 -3.17 0.68
N ALA A 252 16.76 -3.32 -0.53
CA ALA A 252 16.75 -4.59 -1.24
C ALA A 252 17.63 -5.63 -0.54
N THR A 253 18.81 -5.21 -0.09
CA THR A 253 19.75 -6.03 0.66
C THR A 253 19.17 -6.44 2.01
N ALA A 254 18.49 -5.53 2.72
CA ALA A 254 17.81 -5.83 3.97
C ALA A 254 16.73 -6.92 3.79
N ILE A 255 15.94 -6.82 2.74
CA ILE A 255 14.88 -7.80 2.45
C ILE A 255 15.47 -9.15 2.03
N ALA A 256 16.54 -9.14 1.24
CA ALA A 256 17.27 -10.35 0.88
C ALA A 256 17.85 -11.06 2.12
N LEU A 257 18.36 -10.29 3.10
CA LEU A 257 18.81 -10.84 4.39
C LEU A 257 17.67 -11.47 5.19
N ILE A 258 16.51 -10.80 5.27
CA ILE A 258 15.33 -11.33 5.97
C ILE A 258 14.85 -12.63 5.30
N ALA A 259 14.73 -12.64 3.97
CA ALA A 259 14.33 -13.81 3.21
C ALA A 259 15.32 -14.97 3.36
N LYS A 260 16.63 -14.68 3.35
CA LYS A 260 17.66 -15.67 3.62
C LYS A 260 17.53 -16.26 5.02
N ALA A 261 17.41 -15.41 6.04
CA ALA A 261 17.31 -15.84 7.44
C ALA A 261 16.14 -16.82 7.65
N GLY A 262 14.96 -16.47 7.14
CA GLY A 262 13.79 -17.37 7.20
C GLY A 262 14.01 -18.69 6.45
N LYS A 263 14.63 -18.66 5.26
CA LYS A 263 14.94 -19.89 4.49
C LYS A 263 15.99 -20.78 5.15
N ASP A 264 16.95 -20.17 5.84
CA ASP A 264 17.97 -20.87 6.62
C ASP A 264 17.41 -21.41 7.95
N GLY A 265 16.13 -21.12 8.27
CA GLY A 265 15.47 -21.56 9.48
C GLY A 265 15.85 -20.76 10.73
N ILE A 266 16.47 -19.59 10.55
CA ILE A 266 16.77 -18.67 11.65
C ILE A 266 15.46 -18.03 12.08
N TYR A 267 15.05 -18.34 13.30
CA TYR A 267 13.76 -17.91 13.84
C TYR A 267 13.73 -16.40 14.13
N ASP A 268 12.53 -15.81 14.00
CA ASP A 268 12.23 -14.42 14.37
C ASP A 268 13.14 -13.39 13.67
N ASP A 269 13.68 -12.43 14.42
CA ASP A 269 14.57 -11.36 13.99
C ASP A 269 16.05 -11.64 14.30
N LYS A 270 16.40 -12.86 14.76
CA LYS A 270 17.72 -13.18 15.33
C LYS A 270 18.89 -12.87 14.39
N ALA A 271 18.72 -13.09 13.09
CA ALA A 271 19.73 -12.73 12.09
C ALA A 271 20.00 -11.21 12.07
N LEU A 272 18.95 -10.38 12.04
CA LEU A 272 19.09 -8.93 12.01
C LEU A 272 19.58 -8.38 13.36
N SER A 273 19.05 -8.92 14.46
CA SER A 273 19.48 -8.59 15.81
C SER A 273 20.97 -8.87 15.99
N SER A 274 21.44 -10.01 15.50
CA SER A 274 22.86 -10.39 15.51
C SER A 274 23.73 -9.39 14.73
N LEU A 275 23.31 -8.98 13.51
CA LEU A 275 24.00 -7.95 12.74
C LEU A 275 24.02 -6.60 13.47
N SER A 276 22.94 -6.24 14.16
CA SER A 276 22.84 -5.00 14.93
C SER A 276 23.78 -4.98 16.12
N VAL A 277 23.75 -6.03 16.92
CA VAL A 277 24.63 -6.18 18.08
C VAL A 277 26.09 -6.21 17.66
N ALA A 278 26.41 -6.95 16.61
CA ALA A 278 27.76 -6.98 16.07
C ALA A 278 28.18 -5.62 15.55
N GLY A 279 27.34 -4.98 14.74
CA GLY A 279 27.59 -3.65 14.20
C GLY A 279 27.82 -2.58 15.24
N ASN A 280 27.08 -2.62 16.35
CA ASN A 280 27.32 -1.74 17.49
C ASN A 280 28.63 -2.10 18.21
N SER A 281 28.92 -3.39 18.42
CA SER A 281 30.16 -3.83 19.08
C SER A 281 31.42 -3.41 18.31
N ILE A 282 31.44 -3.52 16.97
CA ILE A 282 32.55 -3.00 16.16
C ILE A 282 32.59 -1.46 16.08
N THR A 283 31.47 -0.78 16.28
CA THR A 283 31.45 0.69 16.38
C THR A 283 31.99 1.17 17.73
N GLU A 284 31.62 0.50 18.82
CA GLU A 284 32.06 0.80 20.19
C GLU A 284 33.53 0.44 20.41
N MET A 285 33.96 -0.70 19.85
CA MET A 285 35.34 -1.16 19.79
C MET A 285 36.06 -1.17 21.16
N GLY A 286 35.42 -1.77 22.16
CA GLY A 286 35.98 -1.97 23.49
C GLY A 286 37.13 -2.98 23.53
N THR A 287 37.73 -3.18 24.71
CA THR A 287 38.92 -4.05 24.89
C THR A 287 38.66 -5.48 24.39
N ALA A 288 37.54 -6.09 24.77
CA ALA A 288 37.20 -7.45 24.33
C ALA A 288 37.06 -7.54 22.80
N GLN A 289 36.44 -6.54 22.17
CA GLN A 289 36.31 -6.50 20.71
C GLN A 289 37.68 -6.36 20.03
N MET A 290 38.55 -5.49 20.55
CA MET A 290 39.90 -5.33 20.00
C MET A 290 40.74 -6.61 20.14
N GLU A 291 40.65 -7.30 21.28
CA GLU A 291 41.32 -8.58 21.51
C GLU A 291 40.78 -9.68 20.59
N ALA A 292 39.47 -9.76 20.40
CA ALA A 292 38.84 -10.70 19.48
C ALA A 292 39.27 -10.46 18.02
N LEU A 293 39.30 -9.20 17.57
CA LEU A 293 39.78 -8.83 16.23
C LEU A 293 41.27 -9.17 16.05
N ALA A 294 42.11 -8.87 17.04
CA ALA A 294 43.53 -9.21 17.01
C ALA A 294 43.76 -10.73 16.94
N GLY A 295 42.89 -11.52 17.61
CA GLY A 295 42.89 -12.98 17.55
C GLY A 295 42.68 -13.57 16.16
N ILE A 296 42.06 -12.81 15.25
CA ILE A 296 41.90 -13.17 13.83
C ILE A 296 42.77 -12.32 12.88
N GLY A 297 43.77 -11.61 13.42
CA GLY A 297 44.72 -10.83 12.64
C GLY A 297 44.14 -9.55 12.03
N ILE A 298 43.01 -9.07 12.54
CA ILE A 298 42.34 -7.84 12.06
C ILE A 298 42.67 -6.68 13.01
N THR A 299 43.04 -5.55 12.43
CA THR A 299 43.27 -4.29 13.15
C THR A 299 42.20 -3.25 12.81
N GLN A 300 42.10 -2.19 13.60
CA GLN A 300 41.19 -1.06 13.30
C GLN A 300 41.45 -0.44 11.93
N LYS A 301 42.71 -0.48 11.46
CA LYS A 301 43.09 0.06 10.15
C LYS A 301 42.49 -0.75 9.00
N ASP A 302 42.32 -2.05 9.18
CA ASP A 302 41.74 -2.94 8.18
C ASP A 302 40.24 -2.70 8.00
N LEU A 303 39.58 -2.16 9.03
CA LEU A 303 38.16 -1.78 9.01
C LEU A 303 37.94 -0.31 8.61
N ALA A 304 39.00 0.49 8.51
CA ALA A 304 38.88 1.91 8.23
C ALA A 304 38.27 2.17 6.84
N GLY A 305 37.23 3.00 6.79
CA GLY A 305 36.52 3.33 5.54
C GLY A 305 35.56 2.24 5.03
N LYS A 306 35.41 1.13 5.77
CA LYS A 306 34.39 0.11 5.51
C LYS A 306 33.06 0.49 6.12
N THR A 307 31.98 0.11 5.44
CA THR A 307 30.66 0.04 6.05
C THR A 307 30.66 -1.03 7.14
N THR A 308 29.72 -0.93 8.09
CA THR A 308 29.59 -1.92 9.15
C THR A 308 29.40 -3.32 8.58
N ILE A 309 28.59 -3.47 7.52
CA ILE A 309 28.37 -4.77 6.92
C ILE A 309 29.64 -5.34 6.28
N GLU A 310 30.43 -4.53 5.57
CA GLU A 310 31.74 -4.97 5.04
C GLU A 310 32.72 -5.36 6.16
N ALA A 311 32.73 -4.62 7.27
CA ALA A 311 33.55 -4.95 8.43
C ALA A 311 33.17 -6.32 9.01
N LEU A 312 31.87 -6.61 9.15
CA LEU A 312 31.39 -7.92 9.60
C LEU A 312 31.77 -9.04 8.63
N GLN A 313 31.72 -8.81 7.31
CA GLN A 313 32.19 -9.79 6.32
C GLN A 313 33.69 -10.10 6.47
N ILE A 314 34.51 -9.06 6.69
CA ILE A 314 35.96 -9.21 6.92
C ILE A 314 36.22 -10.01 8.21
N ILE A 315 35.46 -9.74 9.27
CA ILE A 315 35.54 -10.47 10.55
C ILE A 315 35.16 -11.94 10.37
N SER A 316 34.01 -12.20 9.73
CA SER A 316 33.56 -13.57 9.46
C SER A 316 34.54 -14.35 8.59
N LYS A 317 35.20 -13.69 7.65
CA LYS A 317 36.27 -14.30 6.85
C LYS A 317 37.51 -14.62 7.68
N GLY A 318 37.87 -13.75 8.63
CA GLY A 318 38.94 -14.02 9.59
C GLY A 318 38.68 -15.22 10.50
N MET A 319 37.42 -15.67 10.60
CA MET A 319 37.06 -16.87 11.35
C MET A 319 37.35 -18.18 10.61
N GLU A 320 37.66 -18.13 9.31
CA GLU A 320 37.95 -19.32 8.50
C GLU A 320 39.17 -20.09 9.05
N GLY A 321 39.04 -21.41 9.21
CA GLY A 321 40.11 -22.26 9.73
C GLY A 321 40.32 -22.23 11.25
N MET A 322 39.63 -21.38 12.00
CA MET A 322 39.64 -21.41 13.47
C MET A 322 38.96 -22.67 14.01
N ASN A 323 39.40 -23.14 15.19
CA ASN A 323 38.70 -24.20 15.92
C ASN A 323 37.38 -23.68 16.54
N ALA A 324 36.48 -24.61 16.91
CA ALA A 324 35.14 -24.27 17.40
C ALA A 324 35.15 -23.39 18.65
N GLY A 325 36.06 -23.63 19.61
CA GLY A 325 36.15 -22.83 20.83
C GLY A 325 36.57 -21.39 20.55
N ALA A 326 37.54 -21.19 19.65
CA ALA A 326 37.99 -19.86 19.26
C ALA A 326 36.89 -19.10 18.48
N LYS A 327 36.13 -19.77 17.61
CA LYS A 327 34.96 -19.19 16.96
C LYS A 327 33.88 -18.78 17.96
N GLN A 328 33.62 -19.61 18.97
CA GLN A 328 32.64 -19.33 20.01
C GLN A 328 32.99 -18.09 20.81
N LEU A 329 34.26 -17.93 21.20
CA LEU A 329 34.73 -16.73 21.91
C LEU A 329 34.55 -15.47 21.05
N LEU A 330 34.95 -15.52 19.78
CA LEU A 330 34.80 -14.37 18.89
C LEU A 330 33.33 -13.99 18.67
N VAL A 331 32.45 -14.98 18.47
CA VAL A 331 31.01 -14.72 18.37
C VAL A 331 30.48 -14.11 19.67
N ALA A 332 30.91 -14.57 20.84
CA ALA A 332 30.51 -13.99 22.11
C ALA A 332 30.99 -12.54 22.29
N ASP A 333 32.21 -12.22 21.86
CA ASP A 333 32.78 -10.88 22.06
C ASP A 333 32.25 -9.85 21.05
N ILE A 334 31.96 -10.27 19.81
CA ILE A 334 31.48 -9.40 18.74
C ILE A 334 29.96 -9.44 18.60
N PHE A 335 29.38 -10.63 18.41
CA PHE A 335 27.94 -10.80 18.14
C PHE A 335 27.12 -11.06 19.42
N LYS A 336 27.77 -11.33 20.55
CA LYS A 336 27.19 -11.62 21.86
C LYS A 336 26.21 -12.81 21.81
N ASP A 337 25.36 -12.94 22.83
CA ASP A 337 24.40 -14.05 22.94
C ASP A 337 23.48 -14.14 21.71
N VAL A 338 23.12 -13.00 21.13
CA VAL A 338 22.26 -12.93 19.93
C VAL A 338 22.93 -13.55 18.69
N GLY A 339 24.26 -13.47 18.59
CA GLY A 339 25.02 -14.20 17.56
C GLY A 339 24.96 -15.70 17.70
N GLN A 340 24.90 -16.20 18.92
CA GLN A 340 24.74 -17.63 19.18
C GLN A 340 23.32 -18.08 18.80
N ASP A 341 22.32 -17.25 19.11
CA ASP A 341 20.92 -17.49 18.73
C ASP A 341 20.71 -17.49 17.21
N ALA A 342 21.40 -16.62 16.46
CA ALA A 342 21.35 -16.60 14.99
C ALA A 342 22.08 -17.80 14.35
N GLY A 343 22.95 -18.47 15.10
CA GLY A 343 23.71 -19.64 14.69
C GLY A 343 25.03 -19.30 13.98
N PHE A 344 26.05 -20.13 14.22
CA PHE A 344 27.38 -19.96 13.62
C PHE A 344 27.34 -19.94 12.09
N SER A 345 26.49 -20.75 11.47
CA SER A 345 26.37 -20.79 10.01
C SER A 345 25.91 -19.47 9.41
N PHE A 346 25.10 -18.67 10.13
CA PHE A 346 24.76 -17.31 9.71
C PHE A 346 25.99 -16.40 9.76
N VAL A 347 26.67 -16.37 10.92
CA VAL A 347 27.85 -15.52 11.14
C VAL A 347 28.95 -15.84 10.15
N GLU A 348 29.31 -17.12 10.00
CA GLU A 348 30.30 -17.58 9.02
C GLU A 348 29.84 -17.29 7.58
N GLY A 349 28.54 -17.44 7.32
CA GLY A 349 27.94 -17.16 6.02
C GLY A 349 28.19 -15.74 5.51
N LEU A 350 28.33 -14.76 6.40
CA LEU A 350 28.66 -13.37 6.02
C LEU A 350 29.98 -13.27 5.24
N ALA A 351 30.94 -14.16 5.46
CA ALA A 351 32.20 -14.18 4.71
C ALA A 351 32.00 -14.34 3.20
N ASN A 352 30.88 -14.96 2.79
CA ASN A 352 30.55 -15.23 1.38
C ASN A 352 29.80 -14.08 0.70
N GLY A 353 29.58 -12.95 1.39
CA GLY A 353 28.81 -11.84 0.88
C GLY A 353 27.41 -11.76 1.51
N ILE A 354 26.70 -10.67 1.20
CA ILE A 354 25.28 -10.51 1.55
C ILE A 354 24.44 -11.00 0.37
N PRO A 355 23.36 -11.75 0.60
CA PRO A 355 22.46 -12.18 -0.47
C PRO A 355 21.88 -10.98 -1.22
N LYS A 356 21.61 -11.17 -2.50
CA LYS A 356 20.85 -10.25 -3.32
C LYS A 356 19.42 -10.77 -3.50
N MET A 357 18.50 -9.87 -3.83
CA MET A 357 17.11 -10.26 -4.08
C MET A 357 17.01 -11.31 -5.18
N GLU A 358 17.81 -11.15 -6.25
CA GLU A 358 17.81 -12.01 -7.44
C GLU A 358 18.23 -13.45 -7.15
N ASP A 359 18.92 -13.70 -6.02
CA ASP A 359 19.33 -15.04 -5.60
C ASP A 359 18.13 -15.90 -5.17
N PHE A 360 17.00 -15.28 -4.85
CA PHE A 360 15.78 -15.97 -4.43
C PHE A 360 14.72 -15.95 -5.53
N PRO A 361 14.15 -17.10 -5.93
CA PRO A 361 13.06 -17.11 -6.89
C PRO A 361 11.84 -16.38 -6.31
N ALA A 362 11.23 -15.52 -7.12
CA ALA A 362 9.96 -14.92 -6.80
C ALA A 362 8.84 -15.95 -7.00
N VAL A 363 8.05 -16.19 -5.96
CA VAL A 363 6.90 -17.08 -5.98
C VAL A 363 5.65 -16.23 -5.73
N GLU A 364 4.78 -16.18 -6.73
CA GLU A 364 3.50 -15.50 -6.61
C GLU A 364 2.59 -16.23 -5.62
N GLN A 365 1.90 -15.47 -4.77
CA GLN A 365 0.82 -16.03 -3.96
C GLN A 365 -0.24 -16.57 -4.92
N ALA A 366 -0.65 -17.82 -4.72
CA ALA A 366 -1.73 -18.38 -5.52
C ALA A 366 -2.97 -17.47 -5.44
N GLY A 367 -3.51 -17.10 -6.60
CA GLY A 367 -4.62 -16.16 -6.69
C GLY A 367 -4.30 -14.68 -6.61
N SER A 368 -3.02 -14.28 -6.51
CA SER A 368 -2.62 -12.89 -6.33
C SER A 368 -3.26 -11.97 -7.37
N GLY A 369 -3.19 -12.33 -8.66
CA GLY A 369 -3.81 -11.53 -9.73
C GLY A 369 -5.32 -11.28 -9.54
N PHE A 370 -6.06 -12.27 -9.02
CA PHE A 370 -7.52 -12.16 -8.85
C PHE A 370 -7.83 -11.28 -7.66
N ILE A 371 -7.14 -11.52 -6.54
CA ILE A 371 -7.29 -10.73 -5.31
C ILE A 371 -6.88 -9.27 -5.58
N SER A 372 -5.75 -9.05 -6.26
CA SER A 372 -5.28 -7.72 -6.64
C SER A 372 -6.28 -7.00 -7.52
N PHE A 373 -6.87 -7.69 -8.49
CA PHE A 373 -7.86 -7.08 -9.36
C PHE A 373 -9.08 -6.55 -8.58
N TRP A 374 -9.74 -7.40 -7.79
CA TRP A 374 -10.95 -6.99 -7.07
C TRP A 374 -10.65 -5.97 -5.97
N THR A 375 -9.50 -6.09 -5.30
CA THR A 375 -9.04 -5.11 -4.32
C THR A 375 -8.87 -3.74 -4.97
N ASN A 376 -8.32 -3.70 -6.17
CA ASN A 376 -8.16 -2.45 -6.92
C ASN A 376 -9.51 -1.86 -7.35
N VAL A 377 -10.46 -2.68 -7.79
CA VAL A 377 -11.81 -2.20 -8.15
C VAL A 377 -12.54 -1.65 -6.93
N SER A 378 -12.58 -2.43 -5.84
CA SER A 378 -13.25 -2.01 -4.61
C SER A 378 -12.60 -0.76 -4.02
N THR A 379 -11.27 -0.67 -4.07
CA THR A 379 -10.54 0.51 -3.56
C THR A 379 -10.91 1.77 -4.31
N LYS A 380 -10.87 1.73 -5.64
CA LYS A 380 -11.25 2.90 -6.47
C LYS A 380 -12.71 3.30 -6.27
N ALA A 381 -13.61 2.33 -6.22
CA ALA A 381 -15.02 2.60 -5.96
C ALA A 381 -15.24 3.22 -4.56
N GLY A 382 -14.51 2.76 -3.54
CA GLY A 382 -14.54 3.34 -2.20
C GLY A 382 -13.94 4.75 -2.12
N GLN A 383 -12.89 5.04 -2.89
CA GLN A 383 -12.31 6.39 -3.00
C GLN A 383 -13.32 7.39 -3.58
N MET A 384 -14.02 7.00 -4.66
CA MET A 384 -15.10 7.82 -5.24
C MET A 384 -16.21 8.16 -4.23
N LEU A 385 -16.51 7.25 -3.29
CA LEU A 385 -17.49 7.52 -2.22
C LEU A 385 -16.91 8.41 -1.11
N GLY A 386 -15.62 8.26 -0.81
CA GLY A 386 -14.94 8.90 0.31
C GLY A 386 -14.64 10.39 0.09
N ASP A 387 -14.30 10.82 -1.12
CA ASP A 387 -13.88 12.21 -1.40
C ASP A 387 -14.99 13.25 -1.15
N ILE A 388 -16.23 12.78 -1.10
CA ILE A 388 -17.45 13.57 -0.98
C ILE A 388 -17.75 13.93 0.48
N GLY A 389 -17.30 13.08 1.42
CA GLY A 389 -17.38 13.37 2.85
C GLY A 389 -16.60 14.63 3.23
N ILE A 390 -15.54 14.98 2.48
CA ILE A 390 -14.76 16.22 2.68
C ILE A 390 -15.56 17.43 2.22
N TYR A 391 -16.18 17.36 1.04
CA TYR A 391 -16.94 18.48 0.48
C TYR A 391 -18.29 18.68 1.18
N ALA A 392 -18.99 17.63 1.58
CA ALA A 392 -20.22 17.74 2.35
C ALA A 392 -20.00 18.40 3.72
N GLN A 393 -18.91 18.07 4.43
CA GLN A 393 -18.56 18.70 5.71
C GLN A 393 -18.09 20.15 5.57
N GLN A 394 -17.31 20.49 4.53
CA GLN A 394 -16.90 21.87 4.26
C GLN A 394 -18.07 22.76 3.81
N MET A 395 -19.15 22.18 3.27
CA MET A 395 -20.36 22.89 2.85
C MET A 395 -21.35 23.12 3.99
N THR A 396 -21.36 22.25 5.02
CA THR A 396 -22.19 22.46 6.22
C THR A 396 -21.63 23.53 7.17
N SER A 397 -20.36 23.93 7.04
CA SER A 397 -19.74 24.97 7.88
C SER A 397 -19.94 26.41 7.39
N VAL A 398 -20.78 26.64 6.38
CA VAL A 398 -21.06 27.98 5.81
C VAL A 398 -22.55 28.37 5.93
N PHE A 399 -23.30 27.73 6.84
CA PHE A 399 -24.65 28.17 7.22
C PHE A 399 -24.71 28.57 8.69
#